data_AF-A0A425W3P7-F1
#
_entry.id   AF-A0A425W3P7-F1
#
_cell.length_a   1.000
_cell.length_b   1.000
_cell.length_c   1.000
_cell.angle_alpha   90.00
_cell.angle_beta   90.00
_cell.angle_gamma   90.00
#
_symmetry.space_group_name_H-M   'P 1'
#
loop_
_entity.id
_entity.type
_entity.pdbx_description
1 polymer ?
#
loop_
_entity_poly.entity_id
_entity_poly.type
_entity_poly.pdbx_seq_one_letter_code
_entity_poly.pdbx_strand_id
1 'polypeptide(L)'
;MYNKERYMLVIFSYYLNVFLKEGIVLNMLLLMPIGILLPVILQKRFFFWPVLIGFGCSLAIELMQYYFRCGMFELDDLFNNTVGVWFGYLIYGGDADPVF
;
A
#
# COMPACT_ATOMS: atom_id res chain seq x y z
N MET A 1 36.39 8.54 -19.42
CA MET A 1 35.18 9.36 -19.19
C MET A 1 34.08 8.43 -18.71
N TYR A 2 33.70 8.51 -17.44
CA TYR A 2 32.58 7.72 -16.92
C TYR A 2 31.28 8.21 -17.58
N ASN A 3 30.48 7.29 -18.12
CA ASN A 3 29.20 7.64 -18.71
C ASN A 3 28.21 7.98 -17.58
N LYS A 4 27.75 9.24 -17.52
CA LYS A 4 26.77 9.74 -16.55
C LYS A 4 25.51 8.86 -16.47
N GLU A 5 25.12 8.26 -17.59
CA GLU A 5 23.98 7.33 -17.66
C GLU A 5 24.21 6.06 -16.82
N ARG A 6 25.43 5.50 -16.83
CA ARG A 6 25.75 4.32 -16.02
C ARG A 6 25.66 4.63 -14.52
N TYR A 7 26.06 5.83 -14.10
CA TYR A 7 25.89 6.23 -12.70
C TYR A 7 24.42 6.37 -12.30
N MET A 8 23.61 7.01 -13.14
CA MET A 8 22.17 7.13 -12.90
C MET A 8 21.49 5.76 -12.79
N LEU A 9 21.85 4.81 -13.68
CA LEU A 9 21.31 3.45 -13.64
C LEU A 9 21.70 2.68 -12.38
N VAL A 10 22.95 2.82 -11.92
CA VAL A 10 23.40 2.17 -10.67
C VAL A 10 22.68 2.76 -9.46
N ILE A 11 22.50 4.08 -9.41
CA ILE A 11 21.76 4.76 -8.34
C ILE A 11 20.29 4.32 -8.34
N PHE A 12 19.64 4.32 -9.51
CA PHE A 12 18.26 3.85 -9.63
C PHE A 12 18.11 2.39 -9.20
N SER A 13 19.00 1.52 -9.66
CA SER A 13 19.01 0.10 -9.27
C SER A 13 19.20 -0.07 -7.77
N TYR A 14 20.03 0.76 -7.12
CA TYR A 14 20.22 0.72 -5.68
C TYR A 14 18.92 1.06 -4.94
N TYR A 15 18.27 2.18 -5.27
CA TYR A 15 17.00 2.57 -4.66
C TYR A 15 15.88 1.57 -4.92
N LEU A 16 15.79 1.04 -6.14
CA LEU A 16 14.81 0.01 -6.48
C LEU A 16 15.04 -1.26 -5.66
N ASN A 17 16.30 -1.69 -5.49
CA ASN A 17 16.61 -2.85 -4.66
C ASN A 17 16.29 -2.64 -3.18
N VAL A 18 16.57 -1.44 -2.64
CA VAL A 18 16.18 -1.09 -1.27
C VAL A 18 14.65 -1.16 -1.16
N PHE A 19 13.93 -0.45 -2.04
CA PHE A 19 12.48 -0.40 -2.03
C PHE A 19 11.80 -1.79 -2.12
N LEU A 20 12.37 -2.71 -2.90
CA LEU A 20 11.89 -4.08 -3.01
C LEU A 20 12.25 -4.95 -1.81
N LYS A 21 13.42 -4.73 -1.19
CA LYS A 21 13.88 -5.52 -0.02
C LYS A 21 13.18 -5.13 1.27
N GLU A 22 12.87 -3.85 1.45
CA GLU A 22 12.12 -3.35 2.62
C GLU A 22 10.63 -3.77 2.57
N GLY A 23 10.21 -4.60 1.61
CA GLY A 23 8.84 -5.12 1.58
C GLY A 23 7.76 -4.08 1.27
N ILE A 24 8.12 -2.83 0.99
CA ILE A 24 7.17 -1.71 0.79
C ILE A 24 6.09 -2.05 -0.23
N VAL A 25 6.47 -2.63 -1.37
CA VAL A 25 5.52 -3.07 -2.40
C VAL A 25 4.60 -4.17 -1.89
N LEU A 26 5.15 -5.14 -1.15
CA LEU A 26 4.37 -6.27 -0.62
C LEU A 26 3.37 -5.79 0.43
N ASN A 27 3.75 -4.83 1.28
CA ASN A 27 2.87 -4.21 2.26
C ASN A 27 1.74 -3.43 1.56
N MET A 28 2.06 -2.62 0.54
CA MET A 28 1.01 -1.99 -0.29
C MET A 28 0.07 -3.03 -0.94
N LEU A 29 0.61 -4.13 -1.48
CA LEU A 29 -0.20 -5.18 -2.11
C LEU A 29 -1.05 -5.96 -1.11
N LEU A 30 -0.62 -6.06 0.16
CA LEU A 30 -1.29 -6.84 1.20
C LEU A 30 -2.75 -6.41 1.42
N LEU A 31 -3.00 -5.10 1.54
CA LEU A 31 -4.34 -4.56 1.79
C LEU A 31 -4.99 -3.91 0.55
N MET A 32 -4.29 -3.83 -0.59
CA MET A 32 -4.85 -3.33 -1.84
C MET A 32 -6.20 -3.98 -2.23
N PRO A 33 -6.42 -5.30 -2.08
CA PRO A 33 -7.72 -5.91 -2.37
C PRO A 33 -8.88 -5.31 -1.56
N ILE A 34 -8.66 -4.82 -0.33
CA ILE A 34 -9.71 -4.15 0.46
C ILE A 34 -10.17 -2.88 -0.25
N GLY A 35 -9.24 -2.11 -0.83
CA GLY A 35 -9.54 -0.90 -1.60
C GLY A 35 -10.46 -1.18 -2.80
N ILE A 36 -10.28 -2.33 -3.44
CA ILE A 36 -11.05 -2.75 -4.61
C ILE A 36 -12.41 -3.33 -4.19
N LEU A 37 -12.43 -4.22 -3.19
CA LEU A 37 -13.61 -5.02 -2.85
C LEU A 37 -14.61 -4.26 -1.98
N LEU A 38 -14.14 -3.41 -1.08
CA LEU A 38 -15.00 -2.73 -0.12
C LEU A 38 -16.04 -1.79 -0.77
N PRO A 39 -15.72 -0.97 -1.80
CA PRO A 39 -16.74 -0.19 -2.48
C PRO A 39 -17.75 -1.05 -3.27
N VAL A 40 -17.35 -2.24 -3.73
CA VAL A 40 -18.25 -3.22 -4.37
C VAL A 40 -19.26 -3.76 -3.35
N ILE A 41 -18.78 -4.14 -2.16
CA ILE A 41 -19.59 -4.72 -1.09
C ILE A 41 -20.55 -3.68 -0.49
N LEU A 42 -20.03 -2.48 -0.19
CA LEU A 42 -20.81 -1.43 0.44
C LEU A 42 -21.72 -0.68 -0.54
N GLN A 43 -21.53 -0.89 -1.85
CA GLN A 43 -22.19 -0.13 -2.93
C GLN A 43 -22.06 1.39 -2.73
N LYS A 44 -20.97 1.81 -2.08
CA LYS A 44 -20.67 3.21 -1.76
C LYS A 44 -19.32 3.54 -2.35
N ARG A 45 -19.28 4.61 -3.16
CA ARG A 45 -18.06 5.15 -3.75
C ARG A 45 -17.56 6.34 -2.94
N PHE A 46 -17.33 6.13 -1.65
CA PHE A 46 -16.67 7.12 -0.81
C PHE A 46 -15.35 6.55 -0.35
N PHE A 47 -14.25 7.15 -0.80
CA PHE A 47 -12.88 6.73 -0.46
C PHE A 47 -12.63 6.65 1.06
N PHE A 48 -13.38 7.42 1.85
CA PHE A 48 -13.28 7.45 3.31
C PHE A 48 -13.44 6.07 3.95
N TRP A 49 -14.42 5.27 3.50
CA TRP A 49 -14.69 3.96 4.14
C TRP A 49 -13.59 2.93 3.87
N PRO A 50 -13.13 2.72 2.62
CA PRO A 50 -11.99 1.87 2.34
C PRO A 50 -10.75 2.29 3.12
N VAL A 51 -10.38 3.56 3.11
CA VAL A 51 -9.16 4.03 3.79
C VAL A 51 -9.26 3.86 5.30
N LEU A 52 -10.39 4.19 5.93
CA LEU A 52 -10.57 4.05 7.38
C LEU A 52 -10.50 2.58 7.81
N ILE A 53 -11.19 1.69 7.09
CA ILE A 53 -11.17 0.25 7.36
C ILE A 53 -9.78 -0.33 7.09
N GLY A 54 -9.15 0.08 5.99
CA GLY A 54 -7.79 -0.30 5.63
C GLY A 54 -6.76 0.08 6.69
N PHE A 55 -6.81 1.33 7.19
CA PHE A 55 -5.97 1.79 8.29
C PHE A 55 -6.21 0.97 9.57
N GLY A 56 -7.47 0.70 9.92
CA GLY A 56 -7.81 -0.14 11.07
C GLY A 56 -7.29 -1.56 10.95
N CYS A 57 -7.43 -2.19 9.77
CA CYS A 57 -6.87 -3.51 9.48
C CYS A 57 -5.34 -3.50 9.57
N SER A 58 -4.70 -2.48 9.03
CA SER A 58 -3.24 -2.37 9.09
C SER A 58 -2.75 -2.16 10.52
N LEU A 59 -3.43 -1.33 11.32
CA LEU A 59 -3.10 -1.16 12.74
C LEU A 59 -3.27 -2.47 13.50
N ALA A 60 -4.31 -3.25 13.18
CA ALA A 60 -4.49 -4.57 13.78
C ALA A 60 -3.36 -5.55 13.42
N ILE A 61 -2.86 -5.53 12.18
CA ILE A 61 -1.71 -6.34 11.75
C ILE A 61 -0.47 -5.98 12.56
N GLU A 62 -0.13 -4.69 12.65
CA GLU A 62 1.02 -4.20 13.41
C GLU A 62 0.93 -4.55 14.90
N LEU A 63 -0.26 -4.36 15.49
CA LEU A 63 -0.51 -4.74 16.89
C LEU A 63 -0.37 -6.26 17.07
N MET A 64 -0.87 -7.08 16.15
CA MET A 64 -0.69 -8.53 16.21
C MET A 64 0.80 -8.91 16.12
N GLN A 65 1.56 -8.33 15.20
CA GLN A 65 3.01 -8.56 15.11
C GLN A 65 3.72 -8.24 16.42
N TYR A 66 3.37 -7.10 17.05
CA TYR A 66 3.88 -6.70 18.34
C TYR A 66 3.52 -7.68 19.47
N TYR A 67 2.23 -8.00 19.62
CA TYR A 67 1.75 -8.84 20.73
C TYR A 67 2.21 -10.30 20.60
N PHE A 68 2.14 -10.88 19.41
CA PHE A 68 2.54 -12.27 19.17
C PHE A 68 4.04 -12.44 18.92
N ARG A 69 4.81 -11.34 18.86
CA ARG A 69 6.25 -11.32 18.58
C ARG A 69 6.62 -12.04 17.27
N CYS A 70 5.71 -12.01 16.30
CA CYS A 70 5.93 -12.57 14.96
C CYS A 70 6.66 -11.58 14.04
N GLY A 71 6.81 -10.32 14.46
CA GLY A 71 7.50 -9.25 13.74
C GLY A 71 7.73 -8.04 14.63
N MET A 72 8.13 -6.91 14.02
CA MET A 72 8.24 -5.62 14.69
C MET A 72 7.02 -4.76 14.36
N PHE A 73 6.65 -3.86 15.27
CA PHE A 73 5.65 -2.83 14.98
C PHE A 73 6.35 -1.72 14.19
N GLU A 74 5.98 -1.55 12.93
CA GLU A 74 6.62 -0.60 12.01
C GLU A 74 5.56 0.39 11.49
N LEU A 75 5.73 1.67 11.86
CA LEU A 75 4.81 2.72 11.41
C LEU A 75 4.82 2.90 9.89
N ASP A 76 5.93 2.59 9.24
CA ASP A 76 6.05 2.64 7.79
C ASP A 76 5.17 1.57 7.12
N ASP A 77 5.01 0.41 7.74
CA ASP A 77 4.14 -0.67 7.25
C ASP A 77 2.66 -0.34 7.44
N LEU A 78 2.32 0.30 8.56
CA LEU A 78 1.00 0.89 8.78
C LEU A 78 0.61 1.84 7.65
N PHE A 79 1.56 2.71 7.26
CA PHE A 79 1.36 3.67 6.19
C PHE A 79 1.29 2.97 4.82
N ASN A 80 2.23 2.08 4.51
CA ASN A 80 2.31 1.39 3.22
C ASN A 80 1.06 0.55 2.93
N ASN A 81 0.59 -0.23 3.90
CA ASN A 81 -0.65 -0.99 3.80
C ASN A 81 -1.86 -0.07 3.54
N THR A 82 -1.95 1.05 4.26
CA THR A 82 -3.04 2.04 4.09
C THR A 82 -2.99 2.69 2.70
N VAL A 83 -1.80 3.03 2.21
CA VAL A 83 -1.57 3.53 0.84
C VAL A 83 -1.98 2.48 -0.19
N GLY A 84 -1.69 1.21 0.06
CA GLY A 84 -2.16 0.08 -0.75
C GLY A 84 -3.67 0.06 -0.94
N VAL A 85 -4.42 0.26 0.15
CA VAL A 85 -5.90 0.34 0.13
C VAL A 85 -6.36 1.52 -0.72
N TRP A 86 -5.74 2.69 -0.55
CA TRP A 86 -6.06 3.86 -1.36
C TRP A 86 -5.79 3.63 -2.85
N PHE A 87 -4.66 3.02 -3.21
CA PHE A 87 -4.38 2.63 -4.60
C PHE A 87 -5.40 1.61 -5.14
N GLY A 88 -5.79 0.62 -4.34
CA GLY A 88 -6.85 -0.33 -4.70
C GLY A 88 -8.18 0.36 -5.00
N TYR A 89 -8.54 1.38 -4.20
CA TYR A 89 -9.74 2.17 -4.45
C TYR A 89 -9.68 2.97 -5.76
N LEU A 90 -8.52 3.53 -6.09
CA LEU A 90 -8.30 4.21 -7.36
C LEU A 90 -8.42 3.23 -8.55
N ILE A 91 -7.88 2.01 -8.42
CA ILE A 91 -7.99 0.95 -9.44
C ILE A 91 -9.44 0.52 -9.67
N TYR A 92 -10.27 0.46 -8.63
CA TYR A 92 -11.70 0.18 -8.75
C TYR A 92 -12.45 1.23 -9.60
N GLY A 93 -11.89 2.43 -9.74
CA GLY A 93 -12.51 3.55 -10.46
C GLY A 93 -12.91 4.71 -9.55
N GLY A 94 -12.53 4.68 -8.27
CA GLY A 94 -12.64 5.80 -7.32
C GLY A 94 -13.99 6.55 -7.36
N ASP A 95 -13.96 7.82 -6.96
CA ASP A 95 -15.13 8.72 -7.01
C ASP A 95 -15.46 9.14 -8.47
N ALA A 96 -14.93 8.46 -9.49
CA ALA A 96 -15.31 8.75 -10.86
C ALA A 96 -16.81 8.48 -11.02
N ASP A 97 -17.51 9.47 -11.57
CA ASP A 97 -18.92 9.40 -11.91
C ASP A 97 -19.22 8.10 -12.68
N PRO A 98 -20.43 7.53 -12.54
CA PRO A 98 -20.80 6.34 -13.28
C PRO A 98 -20.62 6.61 -14.78
N VAL A 99 -19.57 6.04 -15.37
CA VAL A 99 -19.50 5.89 -16.82
C VAL A 99 -20.52 4.80 -17.15
N PHE A 100 -21.73 5.28 -17.46
CA PHE A 100 -22.90 4.62 -18.07
C PHE A 100 -22.99 3.10 -17.98
#